data_AF-A0A527VVA3-F1
#
_entry.id   AF-A0A527VVA3-F1
#
_cell.length_a   1.000
_cell.length_b   1.000
_cell.length_c   1.000
_cell.angle_alpha   90.00
_cell.angle_beta   90.00
_cell.angle_gamma   90.00
#
_symmetry.space_group_name_H-M   'P 1'
#
loop_
_entity.id
_entity.type
_entity.pdbx_description
1 polymer ?
#
loop_
_entity_poly.entity_id
_entity_poly.type
_entity_poly.pdbx_seq_one_letter_code
_entity_poly.pdbx_strand_id
1 'polypeptide(L)' 'AIFDALTAIGYSDDLSFESFSSEIVDENLSRKTAIWRNLWTDNMELARHARRFIAVGLETARRKAELVSASQRP' A
#
# COMPACT_ATOMS: atom_id res chain seq x y z
N ALA A 1 -7.86 8.46 -1.65
CA ALA A 1 -8.90 7.83 -0.82
C ALA A 1 -8.30 7.21 0.46
N ILE A 2 -7.65 6.04 0.41
CA ILE A 2 -7.14 5.37 1.64
C ILE A 2 -6.03 6.17 2.33
N PHE A 3 -4.97 6.57 1.62
CA PHE A 3 -3.87 7.34 2.22
C PHE A 3 -4.33 8.70 2.76
N ASP A 4 -5.31 9.35 2.10
CA ASP A 4 -5.93 10.58 2.62
C ASP A 4 -6.62 10.32 3.96
N ALA A 5 -7.36 9.22 4.08
CA ALA A 5 -8.08 8.86 5.30
C ALA A 5 -7.12 8.56 6.46
N LEU A 6 -6.06 7.79 6.21
CA LEU A 6 -5.01 7.52 7.21
C LEU A 6 -4.34 8.82 7.69
N THR A 7 -4.05 9.73 6.76
CA THR A 7 -3.49 11.05 7.08
C THR A 7 -4.46 11.87 7.91
N ALA A 8 -5.75 11.89 7.54
CA ALA A 8 -6.78 12.67 8.21
C ALA A 8 -7.01 12.24 9.67
N ILE A 9 -6.90 10.93 9.97
CA ILE A 9 -7.02 10.42 11.34
C ILE A 9 -5.71 10.42 12.11
N GLY A 10 -4.59 10.83 11.48
CA GLY A 10 -3.28 10.83 12.12
C GLY A 10 -2.73 9.43 12.44
N TYR A 11 -3.06 8.43 11.63
CA TYR A 11 -2.52 7.08 11.81
C TYR A 11 -0.99 7.08 11.65
N SER A 12 -0.29 6.53 12.64
CA SER A 12 1.17 6.63 12.78
C SER A 12 1.82 5.33 13.24
N ASP A 13 1.19 4.19 12.92
CA ASP A 13 1.64 2.86 13.31
C ASP A 13 1.99 2.01 12.08
N ASP A 14 2.40 0.75 12.30
CA ASP A 14 2.90 -0.15 11.28
C ASP A 14 1.85 -0.58 10.24
N LEU A 15 2.27 -0.55 8.97
CA LEU A 15 1.49 -0.99 7.81
C LEU A 15 2.35 -1.93 6.95
N SER A 16 1.76 -3.04 6.51
CA SER A 16 2.43 -4.04 5.65
C SER A 16 1.74 -4.21 4.31
N PHE A 17 2.53 -4.52 3.28
CA PHE A 17 2.04 -4.98 1.99
C PHE A 17 1.97 -6.51 1.97
N GLU A 18 0.81 -7.06 1.61
CA GLU A 18 0.63 -8.48 1.38
C GLU A 18 0.18 -8.74 -0.07
N SER A 19 0.84 -9.69 -0.73
CA SER A 19 0.47 -10.18 -2.06
C SER A 19 0.94 -11.62 -2.20
N PHE A 20 0.13 -12.44 -2.86
CA PHE A 20 0.30 -13.88 -2.84
C PHE A 20 0.40 -14.47 -4.24
N SER A 21 1.14 -15.58 -4.31
CA SER A 21 1.26 -16.48 -5.45
C SER A 21 1.18 -17.91 -4.92
N SER A 22 0.40 -18.77 -5.56
CA SER A 22 0.23 -20.17 -5.15
C SER A 22 1.49 -21.00 -5.35
N GLU A 23 2.46 -20.51 -6.13
CA GLU A 23 3.79 -21.14 -6.29
C GLU A 23 4.71 -20.92 -5.08
N ILE A 24 4.43 -19.92 -4.23
CA ILE A 24 5.28 -19.54 -3.10
C ILE A 24 4.62 -19.82 -1.75
N VAL A 25 3.30 -19.66 -1.68
CA VAL A 25 2.53 -19.74 -0.43
C VAL A 25 2.13 -21.17 -0.11
N ASP A 26 2.11 -21.51 1.20
CA ASP A 26 1.61 -22.78 1.71
C ASP A 26 0.25 -23.18 1.10
N GLU A 27 0.09 -24.47 0.81
CA GLU A 27 -1.09 -24.98 0.10
C GLU A 27 -2.40 -24.72 0.87
N ASN A 28 -2.39 -24.84 2.20
CA ASN A 28 -3.58 -24.60 3.02
C ASN A 28 -3.98 -23.13 2.98
N LEU A 29 -3.02 -22.21 3.06
CA LEU A 29 -3.30 -20.78 2.91
C LEU A 29 -3.79 -20.46 1.49
N SER A 30 -3.13 -21.01 0.47
CA SER A 30 -3.51 -20.83 -0.94
C SER A 30 -4.95 -21.25 -1.24
N ARG A 31 -5.40 -22.36 -0.64
CA ARG A 31 -6.79 -22.82 -0.74
C ARG A 31 -7.76 -21.96 0.07
N LYS A 32 -7.39 -21.57 1.29
CA LYS A 32 -8.23 -20.73 2.17
C LYS A 32 -8.49 -19.35 1.57
N THR A 33 -7.51 -18.74 0.92
CA THR A 33 -7.62 -17.42 0.29
C THR A 33 -7.88 -17.48 -1.21
N ALA A 34 -8.14 -18.68 -1.76
CA ALA A 34 -8.56 -18.88 -3.14
C ALA A 34 -7.59 -18.30 -4.19
N ILE A 35 -6.28 -18.53 -4.02
CA ILE A 35 -5.23 -18.04 -4.93
C ILE A 35 -5.15 -18.95 -6.17
N TRP A 36 -6.05 -18.72 -7.13
CA TRP A 36 -6.15 -19.53 -8.36
C TRP A 36 -5.22 -19.09 -9.49
N ARG A 37 -4.65 -17.89 -9.39
CA ARG A 37 -3.82 -17.27 -10.43
C ARG A 37 -2.58 -16.64 -9.79
N ASN A 38 -1.46 -16.76 -10.49
CA ASN A 38 -0.24 -16.06 -10.16
C ASN A 38 -0.15 -14.79 -11.02
N LEU A 39 -0.36 -13.63 -10.39
CA LEU A 39 -0.44 -12.33 -11.07
C LEU A 39 0.95 -11.73 -11.36
N TRP A 40 2.00 -12.37 -10.85
CA TRP A 40 3.39 -11.96 -10.96
C TRP A 40 4.28 -13.19 -10.85
N THR A 41 5.50 -13.09 -11.35
CA THR A 41 6.52 -14.16 -11.29
C THR A 41 7.81 -13.72 -10.58
N ASP A 42 8.07 -12.41 -10.48
CA ASP A 42 9.21 -11.83 -9.75
C ASP A 42 8.71 -11.11 -8.49
N ASN A 43 8.90 -11.73 -7.31
CA ASN A 43 8.47 -11.17 -6.04
C ASN A 43 9.28 -9.94 -5.61
N MET A 44 10.52 -9.80 -6.06
CA MET A 44 11.41 -8.73 -5.67
C MET A 44 11.10 -7.46 -6.47
N GLU A 45 10.80 -7.60 -7.76
CA GLU A 45 10.24 -6.50 -8.57
C GLU A 45 8.95 -5.99 -7.92
N LEU A 46 8.01 -6.90 -7.61
CA LEU A 46 6.75 -6.56 -6.96
C LEU A 46 6.94 -5.83 -5.63
N ALA A 47 7.80 -6.34 -4.75
CA ALA A 47 8.06 -5.74 -3.44
C ALA A 47 8.65 -4.32 -3.57
N ARG A 48 9.59 -4.11 -4.51
CA ARG A 48 10.14 -2.77 -4.77
C ARG A 48 9.08 -1.82 -5.31
N HIS A 49 8.21 -2.30 -6.20
CA HIS A 49 7.11 -1.50 -6.72
C HIS A 49 6.13 -1.11 -5.62
N ALA A 50 5.67 -2.08 -4.80
CA ALA A 50 4.75 -1.85 -3.70
C ALA A 50 5.30 -0.86 -2.67
N ARG A 51 6.58 -1.01 -2.27
CA ARG A 51 7.24 -0.06 -1.36
C ARG A 51 7.22 1.37 -1.90
N ARG A 52 7.55 1.57 -3.19
CA ARG A 52 7.50 2.89 -3.82
C ARG A 52 6.07 3.43 -3.87
N PHE A 53 5.11 2.61 -4.24
CA PHE A 53 3.69 2.98 -4.32
C PHE A 53 3.16 3.49 -2.96
N ILE A 54 3.43 2.75 -1.88
CA ILE A 54 3.00 3.14 -0.53
C ILE A 54 3.69 4.43 -0.08
N ALA A 55 5.02 4.54 -0.24
CA ALA A 55 5.76 5.72 0.19
C ALA A 55 5.31 6.99 -0.55
N VAL A 56 5.17 6.92 -1.87
CA VAL A 56 4.71 8.06 -2.68
C VAL A 56 3.25 8.41 -2.36
N GLY A 57 2.39 7.40 -2.18
CA GLY A 57 0.99 7.60 -1.85
C GLY A 57 0.79 8.32 -0.51
N LEU A 58 1.52 7.93 0.53
CA LEU A 58 1.49 8.58 1.84
C LEU A 58 2.04 10.01 1.79
N GLU A 59 3.19 10.23 1.14
CA GLU A 59 3.76 11.58 1.02
C GLU A 59 2.84 12.52 0.23
N THR A 60 2.21 12.02 -0.83
CA THR A 60 1.23 12.79 -1.60
C THR A 60 0.03 13.19 -0.74
N ALA A 61 -0.50 12.26 0.07
CA ALA A 61 -1.62 12.53 0.96
C ALA A 61 -1.25 13.57 2.05
N ARG A 62 -0.03 13.47 2.61
CA ARG A 62 0.50 14.42 3.58
C ARG A 62 0.56 15.84 3.00
N ARG A 63 1.18 16.00 1.82
CA ARG A 63 1.27 17.30 1.13
C ARG A 63 -0.09 17.86 0.78
N LYS A 64 -1.01 17.00 0.35
CA LYS A 64 -2.39 17.42 0.06
C LYS A 64 -3.08 17.94 1.31
N ALA A 65 -2.94 17.27 2.45
CA ALA A 65 -3.51 17.74 3.72
C ALA A 65 -2.92 19.09 4.15
N GLU A 66 -1.60 19.25 4.05
CA GLU A 66 -0.90 20.52 4.31
C GLU A 66 -1.43 21.64 3.41
N LEU A 67 -1.53 21.38 2.09
CA LEU A 67 -2.04 22.34 1.10
C LEU A 67 -3.46 22.80 1.42
N VAL A 68 -4.35 21.87 1.79
CA VAL A 68 -5.74 22.20 2.15
C VAL A 68 -5.82 23.05 3.43
N SER A 69 -4.90 22.83 4.38
CA SER A 69 -4.85 23.59 5.64
C SER A 69 -4.16 24.95 5.53
N ALA A 70 -3.36 25.17 4.49
CA ALA A 70 -2.57 26.38 4.34
C ALA A 70 -3.48 27.59 4.04
N SER A 71 -3.40 28.63 4.86
CA SER A 71 -4.01 29.93 4.56
C SER A 71 -3.24 30.58 3.41
N GLN A 72 -3.81 30.55 2.21
CA GLN A 72 -3.21 31.20 1.04
C GLN A 72 -3.42 32.71 1.15
N ARG A 73 -2.46 33.41 1.75
CA ARG A 73 -2.39 34.87 1.71
C ARG A 73 -1.51 35.30 0.53
N PRO A 74 -1.93 36.33 -0.23
CA PRO A 74 -1.19 36.84 -1.38
C PRO A 74 0.14 37.48 -0.98
#